data_AF-A0A099NU15-F1
#
_entry.id   AF-A0A099NU15-F1
#
_cell.length_a   1.000
_cell.length_b   1.000
_cell.length_c   1.000
_cell.angle_alpha   90.00
_cell.angle_beta   90.00
_cell.angle_gamma   90.00
#
_symmetry.space_group_name_H-M   'P 1'
#
loop_
_entity.id
_entity.type
_entity.pdbx_description
1 polymer ?
#
loop_
_entity_poly.entity_id
_entity_poly.type
_entity_poly.pdbx_seq_one_letter_code
_entity_poly.pdbx_strand_id
1 'polypeptide(L)'
;MEKSFFFGFCGFILPGPYRIGLTKTPVKTMLRASIIYGGGIVGLGVLLFKFTVPTEEQLLQEMTPERRAHVERNRAIRQEEQRLVMEIARETANSNEPVWKTGKLYNPWEGTGNKLLVDSVKVQREEARVRQQEKLNSLRDMEQELKK
;
A
#
# COMPACT_ATOMS: atom_id res chain seq x y z
N MET A 1 -71.15 -29.07 10.56
CA MET A 1 -72.15 -29.91 9.85
C MET A 1 -72.73 -29.02 8.75
N GLU A 2 -72.30 -29.25 7.50
CA GLU A 2 -72.98 -29.01 6.20
C GLU A 2 -73.69 -27.65 5.91
N LYS A 3 -73.69 -27.02 4.72
CA LYS A 3 -73.29 -27.33 3.33
C LYS A 3 -73.47 -26.04 2.48
N SER A 4 -73.00 -26.08 1.23
CA SER A 4 -73.30 -25.20 0.07
C SER A 4 -72.29 -24.06 -0.12
N PHE A 5 -71.21 -24.21 -0.91
CA PHE A 5 -71.12 -24.50 -2.35
C PHE A 5 -71.90 -23.49 -3.21
N PHE A 6 -71.24 -22.39 -3.57
CA PHE A 6 -71.68 -21.51 -4.65
C PHE A 6 -70.56 -21.44 -5.69
N PHE A 7 -70.77 -22.17 -6.78
CA PHE A 7 -70.00 -22.11 -8.01
C PHE A 7 -70.43 -20.85 -8.76
N GLY A 8 -69.48 -19.97 -9.10
CA GLY A 8 -69.74 -18.73 -9.84
C GLY A 8 -68.56 -18.39 -10.73
N PHE A 9 -68.52 -19.03 -11.89
CA PHE A 9 -67.55 -18.84 -12.97
C PHE A 9 -67.85 -17.50 -13.67
N CYS A 10 -66.96 -16.50 -13.61
CA CYS A 10 -66.99 -15.36 -14.54
C CYS A 10 -65.66 -14.59 -14.54
N GLY A 11 -65.08 -14.38 -15.73
CA GLY A 11 -64.15 -13.27 -15.97
C GLY A 11 -62.70 -13.60 -16.34
N PHE A 12 -62.47 -14.50 -17.32
CA PHE A 12 -61.20 -14.55 -18.05
C PHE A 12 -61.14 -13.34 -19.01
N ILE A 13 -60.48 -12.25 -18.60
CA ILE A 13 -60.16 -11.10 -19.46
C ILE A 13 -58.64 -11.09 -19.69
N LEU A 14 -58.26 -11.40 -20.92
CA LEU A 14 -56.88 -11.36 -21.44
C LEU A 14 -56.31 -9.94 -21.37
N PRO A 15 -55.09 -9.71 -20.85
CA PRO A 15 -54.38 -8.46 -21.09
C PRO A 15 -53.82 -8.45 -22.51
N GLY A 16 -54.20 -7.43 -23.29
CA GLY A 16 -53.75 -7.20 -24.66
C GLY A 16 -52.23 -6.96 -24.78
N PRO A 17 -51.70 -6.99 -26.02
CA PRO A 17 -50.26 -7.00 -26.28
C PRO A 17 -49.65 -5.61 -26.04
N TYR A 18 -48.76 -5.52 -25.06
CA TYR A 18 -47.85 -4.38 -24.93
C TYR A 18 -46.95 -4.30 -26.17
N ARG A 19 -47.27 -3.35 -27.04
CA ARG A 19 -46.50 -3.00 -28.24
C ARG A 19 -45.27 -2.19 -27.82
N ILE A 20 -44.20 -2.87 -27.39
CA ILE A 20 -42.92 -2.26 -27.01
C ILE A 20 -42.09 -2.02 -28.28
N GLY A 21 -41.89 -0.75 -28.62
CA GLY A 21 -41.06 -0.29 -29.73
C GLY A 21 -39.58 -0.62 -29.55
N LEU A 22 -38.92 -0.80 -30.68
CA LEU A 22 -37.56 -1.29 -30.90
C LEU A 22 -36.43 -0.54 -30.15
N THR A 23 -35.63 -1.35 -29.44
CA THR A 23 -34.16 -1.48 -29.50
C THR A 23 -33.27 -0.24 -29.29
N LYS A 24 -32.91 0.01 -28.02
CA LYS A 24 -31.49 0.18 -27.67
C LYS A 24 -31.11 -0.94 -26.72
N THR A 25 -30.08 -1.71 -27.05
CA THR A 25 -29.58 -2.81 -26.20
C THR A 25 -29.29 -2.25 -24.81
N PRO A 26 -30.01 -2.68 -23.75
CA PRO A 26 -29.93 -2.05 -22.42
C PRO A 26 -28.50 -2.11 -21.85
N VAL A 27 -27.75 -3.14 -22.24
CA VAL A 27 -26.36 -3.38 -21.85
C VAL A 27 -25.42 -2.23 -22.25
N LYS A 28 -25.55 -1.69 -23.46
CA LYS A 28 -24.62 -0.65 -23.96
C LYS A 28 -24.82 0.69 -23.22
N THR A 29 -26.06 1.00 -22.86
CA THR A 29 -26.41 2.21 -22.10
C THR A 29 -26.00 2.07 -20.64
N MET A 30 -26.21 0.89 -20.04
CA MET A 30 -25.78 0.59 -18.66
C MET A 30 -24.26 0.61 -18.49
N LEU A 31 -23.51 0.04 -19.44
CA LEU A 31 -22.04 0.01 -19.38
C LEU A 31 -21.45 1.43 -19.49
N ARG A 32 -22.03 2.28 -20.35
CA ARG A 32 -21.65 3.70 -20.43
C ARG A 32 -21.91 4.45 -19.14
N ALA A 33 -23.08 4.25 -18.54
CA ALA A 33 -23.43 4.85 -17.26
C ALA A 33 -22.45 4.39 -16.16
N SER A 34 -22.15 3.10 -16.07
CA SER A 34 -21.20 2.56 -15.08
C SER A 34 -19.79 3.15 -15.22
N ILE A 35 -19.29 3.33 -16.45
CA ILE A 35 -17.97 3.97 -16.67
C ILE A 35 -18.01 5.44 -16.27
N ILE A 36 -19.08 6.17 -16.56
CA ILE A 36 -19.21 7.60 -16.22
C ILE A 36 -19.31 7.77 -14.69
N TYR A 37 -20.19 7.03 -14.03
CA TYR A 37 -20.34 7.12 -12.57
C TYR A 37 -19.12 6.56 -11.83
N GLY A 38 -18.57 5.42 -12.26
CA GLY A 38 -17.36 4.84 -11.68
C GLY A 38 -16.15 5.73 -11.88
N GLY A 39 -15.94 6.25 -13.09
CA GLY A 39 -14.89 7.22 -13.39
C GLY A 39 -15.07 8.53 -12.62
N GLY A 40 -16.31 9.00 -12.43
CA GLY A 40 -16.63 10.16 -11.62
C GLY A 40 -16.27 9.96 -10.14
N ILE A 41 -16.57 8.79 -9.56
CA ILE A 41 -16.22 8.47 -8.17
C ILE A 41 -14.71 8.39 -8.00
N VAL A 42 -14.00 7.71 -8.90
CA VAL A 42 -12.53 7.60 -8.85
C VAL A 42 -11.88 8.98 -9.04
N GLY A 43 -12.36 9.76 -10.02
CA GLY A 43 -11.87 11.11 -10.26
C GLY A 43 -12.11 12.05 -9.08
N LEU A 44 -13.28 11.96 -8.45
CA LEU A 44 -13.60 12.70 -7.22
C LEU A 44 -12.68 12.28 -6.07
N GLY A 45 -12.40 10.98 -5.92
CA GLY A 45 -11.48 10.47 -4.91
C GLY A 45 -10.06 11.01 -5.08
N VAL A 46 -9.55 11.00 -6.31
CA VAL A 46 -8.22 11.56 -6.63
C VAL A 46 -8.20 13.08 -6.40
N LEU A 47 -9.26 13.78 -6.78
CA LEU A 47 -9.39 15.22 -6.55
C LEU A 47 -9.37 15.54 -5.06
N LEU A 48 -10.19 14.85 -4.25
CA LEU A 48 -10.20 15.02 -2.79
C LEU A 48 -8.82 14.73 -2.21
N PHE A 49 -8.18 13.63 -2.60
CA PHE A 49 -6.86 13.26 -2.11
C PHE A 49 -5.82 14.36 -2.36
N LYS A 50 -5.81 14.93 -3.57
CA LYS A 50 -4.88 16.02 -3.93
C LYS A 50 -5.13 17.29 -3.11
N PHE A 51 -6.36 17.52 -2.65
CA PHE A 51 -6.72 18.72 -1.89
C PHE A 51 -6.59 18.54 -0.37
N THR A 52 -6.79 17.34 0.16
CA THR A 52 -6.81 17.10 1.61
C THR A 52 -5.47 16.62 2.16
N VAL A 53 -4.62 16.01 1.32
CA VAL A 53 -3.34 15.47 1.75
C VAL A 53 -2.22 16.46 1.43
N PRO A 54 -1.48 16.97 2.45
CA PRO A 54 -0.36 17.88 2.22
C PRO A 54 0.78 17.16 1.48
N THR A 55 1.52 17.90 0.66
CA THR A 55 2.72 17.37 -0.02
C THR A 55 3.85 17.11 0.98
N GLU A 56 4.85 16.29 0.63
CA GLU A 56 5.95 15.94 1.54
C GLU A 56 6.68 17.17 2.10
N GLU A 57 6.87 18.21 1.28
CA GLU A 57 7.51 19.45 1.70
C GLU A 57 6.63 20.27 2.65
N GLN A 58 5.34 20.35 2.38
CA GLN A 58 4.37 21.03 3.26
C GLN A 58 4.27 20.30 4.60
N LEU A 59 4.23 18.96 4.56
CA LEU A 59 4.23 18.12 5.75
C LEU A 59 5.51 18.32 6.56
N LEU A 60 6.67 18.38 5.91
CA LEU A 60 7.94 18.62 6.61
C LEU A 60 7.96 20.02 7.24
N GLN A 61 7.43 21.04 6.56
CA GLN A 61 7.30 22.41 7.09
C GLN A 61 6.33 22.52 8.28
N GLU A 62 5.27 21.72 8.31
CA GLU A 62 4.35 21.65 9.46
C GLU A 62 4.95 20.88 10.65
N MET A 63 5.95 20.02 10.42
CA MET A 63 6.63 19.32 11.50
C MET A 63 7.48 20.28 12.36
N THR A 64 7.46 20.03 13.67
CA THR A 64 8.37 20.64 14.64
C THR A 64 9.84 20.31 14.29
N PRO A 65 10.81 21.20 14.58
CA PRO A 65 12.21 21.01 14.19
C PRO A 65 12.82 19.71 14.74
N GLU A 66 12.37 19.27 15.92
CA GLU A 66 12.78 18.01 16.51
C GLU A 66 12.35 16.79 15.66
N ARG A 67 11.10 16.77 15.18
CA ARG A 67 10.59 15.67 14.34
C ARG A 67 11.28 15.61 12.99
N ARG A 68 11.63 16.75 12.40
CA ARG A 68 12.44 16.80 11.16
C ARG A 68 13.80 16.14 11.34
N ALA A 69 14.49 16.45 12.44
CA ALA A 69 15.79 15.85 12.74
C ALA A 69 15.70 14.32 12.96
N HIS A 70 14.60 13.82 13.50
CA HIS A 70 14.36 12.37 13.61
C HIS A 70 14.10 11.72 12.25
N VAL A 71 13.30 12.36 11.38
CA VAL A 71 13.03 11.86 10.03
C VAL A 71 14.31 11.79 9.21
N GLU A 72 15.13 12.84 9.24
CA GLU A 72 16.38 12.90 8.48
C GLU A 72 17.37 11.83 8.97
N ARG A 73 17.53 11.68 10.30
CA ARG A 73 18.38 10.63 10.88
C ARG A 73 17.96 9.22 10.48
N ASN A 74 16.65 8.97 10.39
CA ASN A 74 16.12 7.63 10.08
C ASN A 74 15.90 7.39 8.58
N ARG A 75 16.12 8.40 7.73
CA ARG A 75 15.86 8.31 6.29
C ARG A 75 16.73 7.23 5.63
N ALA A 76 18.02 7.19 6.00
CA ALA A 76 18.96 6.20 5.49
C ALA A 76 18.53 4.77 5.86
N ILE A 77 18.18 4.56 7.13
CA ILE A 77 17.72 3.26 7.66
C ILE A 77 16.49 2.76 6.89
N ARG A 78 15.49 3.63 6.66
CA ARG A 78 14.27 3.24 5.92
C ARG A 78 14.56 2.88 4.45
N GLN A 79 15.51 3.57 3.82
CA GLN A 79 15.91 3.23 2.45
C GLN A 79 16.65 1.89 2.39
N GLU A 80 17.48 1.59 3.39
CA GLU A 80 18.16 0.29 3.51
C GLU A 80 17.15 -0.84 3.77
N GLU A 81 16.19 -0.64 4.67
CA GLU A 81 15.10 -1.59 4.90
C GLU A 81 14.35 -1.91 3.60
N GLN A 82 13.97 -0.89 2.82
CA GLN A 82 13.27 -1.08 1.55
C GLN A 82 14.14 -1.82 0.52
N ARG A 83 15.44 -1.52 0.45
CA ARG A 83 16.37 -2.23 -0.44
C ARG A 83 16.49 -3.71 -0.07
N LEU A 84 16.63 -4.02 1.21
CA LEU A 84 16.70 -5.40 1.71
C LEU A 84 15.39 -6.16 1.45
N VAL A 85 14.24 -5.53 1.63
CA VAL A 85 12.93 -6.14 1.29
C VAL A 85 12.88 -6.50 -0.19
N MET A 86 13.35 -5.60 -1.07
CA MET A 86 13.39 -5.87 -2.51
C MET A 86 14.38 -6.98 -2.88
N GLU A 87 15.53 -7.04 -2.20
CA GLU A 87 16.51 -8.11 -2.37
C GLU A 87 15.93 -9.46 -1.95
N ILE A 88 15.29 -9.53 -0.78
CA ILE A 88 14.61 -10.73 -0.30
C ILE A 88 13.50 -11.13 -1.27
N ALA A 89 12.69 -10.19 -1.74
CA ALA A 89 11.63 -10.48 -2.71
C ALA A 89 12.22 -11.07 -4.01
N ARG A 90 13.38 -10.59 -4.46
CA ARG A 90 14.10 -11.15 -5.63
C ARG A 90 14.66 -12.53 -5.34
N GLU A 91 15.29 -12.75 -4.17
CA GLU A 91 15.79 -14.06 -3.75
C GLU A 91 14.64 -15.08 -3.70
N THR A 92 13.51 -14.72 -3.10
CA THR A 92 12.32 -15.57 -2.99
C THR A 92 11.68 -15.82 -4.36
N ALA A 93 11.62 -14.83 -5.25
CA ALA A 93 11.08 -15.00 -6.60
C ALA A 93 11.87 -16.00 -7.45
N ASN A 94 13.17 -16.16 -7.18
CA ASN A 94 14.03 -17.14 -7.85
C ASN A 94 13.94 -18.55 -7.21
N SER A 95 13.27 -18.70 -6.07
CA SER A 95 13.14 -19.97 -5.39
C SER A 95 11.96 -20.79 -5.94
N ASN A 96 12.11 -22.12 -5.95
CA ASN A 96 11.06 -23.06 -6.34
C ASN A 96 10.00 -23.29 -5.24
N GLU A 97 10.27 -22.82 -4.01
CA GLU A 97 9.34 -22.92 -2.90
C GLU A 97 8.45 -21.67 -2.82
N PRO A 98 7.19 -21.82 -2.37
CA PRO A 98 6.27 -20.69 -2.33
C PRO A 98 6.66 -19.67 -1.26
N VAL A 99 6.43 -18.38 -1.53
CA VAL A 99 6.88 -17.19 -0.76
C VAL A 99 6.71 -17.29 0.77
N TRP A 100 5.67 -17.98 1.23
CA TRP A 100 5.35 -18.15 2.65
C TRP A 100 6.22 -19.19 3.38
N LYS A 101 6.99 -20.00 2.64
CA LYS A 101 7.99 -20.94 3.15
C LYS A 101 9.43 -20.47 2.93
N THR A 102 9.64 -19.62 1.92
CA THR A 102 10.97 -19.17 1.52
C THR A 102 11.22 -17.71 1.85
N GLY A 103 12.00 -17.49 2.91
CA GLY A 103 12.57 -16.18 3.19
C GLY A 103 13.41 -16.12 4.45
N LYS A 104 14.35 -15.18 4.49
CA LYS A 104 15.02 -14.72 5.72
C LYS A 104 14.06 -13.95 6.66
N LEU A 105 12.85 -13.65 6.16
CA LEU A 105 11.77 -12.96 6.86
C LEU A 105 11.14 -13.83 7.95
N TYR A 106 10.69 -13.17 9.02
CA TYR A 106 9.96 -13.83 10.11
C TYR A 106 8.62 -14.39 9.65
N ASN A 107 8.43 -15.71 9.80
CA ASN A 107 7.15 -16.38 9.65
C ASN A 107 6.41 -16.45 11.01
N PRO A 108 5.21 -15.83 11.15
CA PRO A 108 4.45 -15.86 12.41
C PRO A 108 3.97 -17.24 12.85
N TRP A 109 3.81 -18.18 11.92
CA TRP A 109 3.20 -19.49 12.17
C TRP A 109 4.23 -20.57 12.54
N GLU A 110 5.45 -20.45 12.00
CA GLU A 110 6.54 -21.40 12.21
C GLU A 110 7.61 -20.85 13.16
N GLY A 111 7.44 -19.60 13.63
CA GLY A 111 8.36 -18.93 14.56
C GLY A 111 9.80 -18.80 14.03
N THR A 112 9.98 -18.96 12.71
CA THR A 112 11.30 -19.06 12.06
C THR A 112 11.61 -17.73 11.36
N GLY A 113 12.85 -17.25 11.51
CA GLY A 113 13.35 -16.01 10.86
C GLY A 113 13.58 -14.84 11.83
N ASN A 114 14.25 -13.79 11.34
CA ASN A 114 14.53 -12.59 12.14
C ASN A 114 13.32 -11.65 12.13
N LYS A 115 12.86 -11.24 13.31
CA LYS A 115 11.73 -10.30 13.47
C LYS A 115 12.03 -8.89 12.94
N LEU A 116 13.31 -8.54 12.84
CA LEU A 116 13.79 -7.25 12.34
C LEU A 116 14.54 -7.46 11.02
N LEU A 117 14.16 -6.69 10.00
CA LEU A 117 14.83 -6.64 8.69
C LEU A 117 16.21 -5.99 8.78
N VAL A 118 16.28 -4.91 9.56
CA VAL A 118 17.51 -4.20 9.90
C VAL A 118 17.59 -4.14 11.41
N ASP A 119 18.72 -4.59 11.96
CA ASP A 119 19.01 -4.43 13.38
C ASP A 119 19.54 -3.01 13.58
N SER A 120 18.63 -2.10 13.97
CA SER A 120 18.93 -0.68 14.17
C SER A 120 20.06 -0.45 15.17
N VAL A 121 20.29 -1.37 16.11
CA VAL A 121 21.39 -1.32 17.06
C VAL A 121 22.72 -1.65 16.38
N LYS A 122 22.74 -2.60 15.44
CA LYS A 122 23.95 -2.91 14.66
C LYS A 122 24.31 -1.76 13.72
N VAL A 123 23.33 -1.19 13.02
CA VAL A 123 23.58 -0.03 12.13
C VAL A 123 24.16 1.14 12.90
N GLN A 124 23.58 1.49 14.05
CA GLN A 124 24.10 2.56 14.91
C GLN A 124 25.51 2.28 15.43
N ARG A 125 25.83 1.02 15.79
CA ARG A 125 27.18 0.63 16.22
C ARG A 125 28.19 0.72 15.08
N GLU A 126 27.81 0.32 13.87
CA GLU A 126 28.67 0.38 12.70
C GLU A 126 28.97 1.84 12.31
N GLU A 127 27.94 2.69 12.27
CA GLU A 127 28.11 4.13 12.07
C GLU A 127 29.01 4.77 13.14
N ALA A 128 28.83 4.39 14.41
CA ALA A 128 29.66 4.90 15.50
C ALA A 128 31.12 4.48 15.33
N ARG A 129 31.39 3.25 14.87
CA ARG A 129 32.73 2.75 14.57
C ARG A 129 33.37 3.50 13.40
N VAL A 130 32.62 3.72 12.32
CA VAL A 130 33.09 4.50 11.16
C VAL A 130 33.47 5.92 11.59
N ARG A 131 32.60 6.61 12.35
CA ARG A 131 32.90 7.95 12.88
C ARG A 131 34.12 7.99 13.80
N GLN A 132 34.33 6.93 14.60
CA GLN A 132 35.52 6.82 15.44
C GLN A 132 36.79 6.66 14.58
N GLN A 133 36.72 5.83 13.54
CA GLN A 133 37.85 5.57 12.67
C GLN A 133 38.23 6.77 11.81
N GLU A 134 37.24 7.53 11.31
CA GLU A 134 37.46 8.80 10.62
C GLU A 134 38.19 9.82 11.49
N LYS A 135 37.80 9.96 12.76
CA LYS A 135 38.49 10.83 13.72
C LYS A 135 39.93 10.38 13.96
N LEU A 136 40.18 9.08 14.07
CA LEU A 136 41.55 8.58 14.24
C LEU A 136 42.40 8.84 13.01
N ASN A 137 41.83 8.70 11.81
CA ASN A 137 42.53 8.99 10.57
C ASN A 137 42.84 10.49 10.44
N SER A 138 41.87 11.37 10.74
CA SER A 138 42.12 12.82 10.67
C SER A 138 43.16 13.28 11.69
N LEU A 139 43.18 12.69 12.90
CA LEU A 139 44.23 12.95 13.89
C LEU A 139 45.60 12.47 13.42
N ARG A 140 45.67 11.28 12.79
CA ARG A 140 46.93 10.78 12.20
C ARG A 140 47.45 11.68 11.08
N ASP A 141 46.57 12.18 10.23
CA ASP A 141 46.95 13.08 9.14
C ASP A 141 47.48 14.41 9.69
N MET A 142 46.81 14.97 10.71
CA MET A 142 47.29 16.16 11.43
C MET A 142 48.66 15.93 12.10
N GLU A 143 48.88 14.76 12.72
CA GLU A 143 50.19 14.41 13.29
C GLU A 143 51.29 14.30 12.22
N GLN A 144 50.97 13.80 11.03
CA GLN A 144 51.93 13.72 9.93
C GLN A 144 52.26 15.09 9.33
N GLU A 145 51.28 15.98 9.26
CA GLU A 145 51.47 17.36 8.80
C GLU A 145 52.36 18.16 9.76
N LEU A 146 52.18 18.00 11.08
CA LEU A 146 53.02 18.64 12.10
C LEU A 146 54.46 18.10 12.16
N LYS A 147 54.71 16.90 11.64
CA LYS A 147 56.05 16.27 11.60
C LYS A 147 56.85 16.63 10.34
N LYS A 148 56.23 17.28 9.36
CA LYS A 148 56.90 17.85 8.19
C LYS A 148 57.41 19.26 8.48
#